data_AF-A0A815LFY2-F1
#
_entry.id   AF-A0A815LFY2-F1
#
_cell.length_a   1.000
_cell.length_b   1.000
_cell.length_c   1.000
_cell.angle_alpha   90.00
_cell.angle_beta   90.00
_cell.angle_gamma   90.00
#
_symmetry.space_group_name_H-M   'P 1'
#
loop_
_entity.id
_entity.type
_entity.pdbx_description
1 polymer ?
#
loop_
_entity_poly.entity_id
_entity_poly.type
_entity_poly.pdbx_seq_one_letter_code
_entity_poly.pdbx_strand_id
1 'polypeptide(L)'
;MIALLPQAFLNYRLQNTNNLSTTTIMLWIIGSEITLVYLIWTDEILIIAATYTVFIAIALFIGCQIKYYDQEKQSINPSVSQKSKYFQFLINYMLLLFLCSICGILLYYVLQLTKSHLYMPVLIGGIIPTIIDSIAYFPQIILIIQMRSAVGVSSLMILTELIGFTAGTISICLEQHIDIIPMSSFVAMIIFNLILLVLTLCIFRNTNKNENGTQSDYELGQDSKESMTLLKDEMKRLKPNINEQATTNINLVDDQ
;
A
#
# COMPACT_ATOMS: atom_id res chain seq x y z
N MET A 1 -11.83 -5.02 10.38
CA MET A 1 -11.67 -3.59 10.02
C MET A 1 -10.50 -2.86 10.69
N ILE A 2 -9.90 -3.38 11.77
CA ILE A 2 -8.59 -2.89 12.28
C ILE A 2 -7.45 -3.07 11.23
N ALA A 3 -7.74 -3.75 10.12
CA ALA A 3 -6.81 -4.06 9.02
C ALA A 3 -6.11 -2.83 8.42
N LEU A 4 -6.76 -1.67 8.36
CA LEU A 4 -6.15 -0.45 7.81
C LEU A 4 -5.12 0.19 8.75
N LEU A 5 -5.16 -0.11 10.04
CA LEU A 5 -4.25 0.47 11.03
C LEU A 5 -2.77 0.16 10.71
N PRO A 6 -2.39 -1.10 10.41
CA PRO A 6 -1.07 -1.42 9.89
C PRO A 6 -0.65 -0.58 8.67
N GLN A 7 -1.58 -0.29 7.75
CA GLN A 7 -1.28 0.51 6.56
C GLN A 7 -1.04 1.97 6.91
N ALA A 8 -1.86 2.57 7.78
CA ALA A 8 -1.65 3.94 8.27
C ALA A 8 -0.30 4.10 8.97
N PHE A 9 0.09 3.11 9.77
CA PHE A 9 1.39 3.09 10.44
C PHE A 9 2.54 2.89 9.45
N LEU A 10 2.38 2.00 8.46
CA LEU A 10 3.39 1.78 7.42
C LEU A 10 3.62 3.05 6.59
N ASN A 11 2.56 3.74 6.18
CA ASN A 11 2.65 5.03 5.48
C ASN A 11 3.40 6.07 6.31
N TYR A 12 3.11 6.15 7.61
CA TYR A 12 3.82 7.04 8.53
C TYR A 12 5.30 6.69 8.64
N ARG A 13 5.65 5.40 8.77
CA ARG A 13 7.05 4.97 8.90
C ARG A 13 7.86 5.22 7.62
N LEU A 14 7.26 4.96 6.45
CA LEU A 14 7.93 5.11 5.16
C LEU A 14 7.89 6.55 4.63
N GLN A 15 7.05 7.42 5.21
CA GLN A 15 6.80 8.79 4.72
C GLN A 15 6.49 8.81 3.21
N ASN A 16 5.81 7.77 2.73
CA ASN A 16 5.55 7.55 1.32
C ASN A 16 4.27 6.74 1.13
N THR A 17 3.42 7.19 0.20
CA THR A 17 2.13 6.58 -0.14
C THR A 17 2.00 6.21 -1.62
N ASN A 18 3.10 6.22 -2.37
CA ASN A 18 3.08 5.95 -3.83
C ASN A 18 2.45 4.60 -4.20
N ASN A 19 2.44 3.65 -3.27
CA ASN A 19 1.99 2.29 -3.52
C ASN A 19 0.51 2.05 -3.16
N LEU A 20 -0.20 3.08 -2.71
CA LEU A 20 -1.59 3.00 -2.29
C LEU A 20 -2.46 3.84 -3.23
N SER A 21 -3.46 3.22 -3.84
CA SER A 21 -4.36 3.90 -4.76
C SER A 21 -5.32 4.83 -4.02
N THR A 22 -5.25 6.14 -4.30
CA THR A 22 -6.21 7.13 -3.78
C THR A 22 -7.65 6.76 -4.15
N THR A 23 -7.86 6.23 -5.36
CA THR A 23 -9.18 5.82 -5.84
C THR A 23 -9.75 4.67 -5.01
N THR A 24 -8.92 3.69 -4.64
CA THR A 24 -9.35 2.59 -3.75
C THR A 24 -9.80 3.11 -2.40
N ILE A 25 -9.03 4.01 -1.77
CA ILE A 25 -9.39 4.59 -0.48
C ILE A 25 -10.70 5.38 -0.56
N MET A 26 -10.91 6.16 -1.62
CA MET A 26 -12.17 6.89 -1.82
C MET A 26 -13.36 5.95 -2.00
N LEU A 27 -13.22 4.89 -2.80
CA LEU A 27 -14.29 3.92 -3.01
C LEU A 27 -14.64 3.19 -1.70
N TRP A 28 -13.64 2.78 -0.92
CA TRP A 28 -13.86 2.17 0.40
C TRP A 28 -14.59 3.10 1.37
N ILE A 29 -14.24 4.38 1.40
CA ILE A 29 -14.96 5.36 2.25
C ILE A 29 -16.41 5.48 1.82
N ILE A 30 -16.69 5.59 0.51
CA ILE A 30 -18.06 5.71 0.00
C ILE A 30 -18.88 4.45 0.31
N GLY A 31 -18.34 3.26 0.03
CA GLY A 31 -19.03 1.99 0.31
C GLY A 31 -19.29 1.78 1.80
N SER A 32 -18.29 2.10 2.63
CA SER A 32 -18.37 1.98 4.09
C SER A 32 -19.36 2.96 4.71
N GLU A 33 -19.40 4.21 4.23
CA GLU A 33 -20.34 5.22 4.72
C GLU A 33 -21.79 4.80 4.40
N ILE A 34 -22.05 4.32 3.18
CA ILE A 34 -23.38 3.84 2.80
C ILE A 34 -23.81 2.66 3.70
N THR A 35 -22.90 1.73 3.93
CA THR A 35 -23.15 0.56 4.79
C THR A 35 -23.39 0.97 6.24
N LEU A 36 -22.59 1.88 6.79
CA LEU A 36 -22.74 2.40 8.15
C LEU A 36 -24.12 3.01 8.37
N VAL A 37 -24.54 3.88 7.47
CA VAL A 37 -25.85 4.54 7.55
C VAL A 37 -26.98 3.53 7.45
N TYR A 38 -26.85 2.53 6.58
CA TYR A 38 -27.83 1.45 6.48
C TYR A 38 -27.94 0.65 7.78
N LEU A 39 -26.82 0.24 8.38
CA LEU A 39 -26.79 -0.49 9.65
C LEU A 39 -27.44 0.30 10.81
N ILE A 40 -27.18 1.62 10.87
CA ILE A 40 -27.82 2.50 11.86
C ILE A 40 -29.33 2.59 11.58
N TRP A 41 -29.74 2.69 10.31
CA TRP A 41 -31.14 2.81 9.94
C TRP A 41 -31.94 1.53 10.22
N THR A 42 -31.35 0.35 10.02
CA THR A 42 -31.98 -0.93 10.34
C THR A 42 -31.97 -1.27 11.83
N ASP A 43 -31.31 -0.48 12.67
CA ASP A 43 -31.07 -0.75 14.10
C ASP A 43 -30.39 -2.11 14.35
N GLU A 44 -29.55 -2.53 13.40
CA GLU A 44 -28.80 -3.78 13.45
C GLU A 44 -27.56 -3.63 14.35
N ILE A 45 -26.97 -4.77 14.72
CA ILE A 45 -25.87 -4.94 15.70
C ILE A 45 -24.93 -3.71 15.77
N LEU A 46 -25.09 -2.91 16.84
CA LEU A 46 -24.32 -1.68 17.12
C LEU A 46 -22.80 -1.86 17.01
N ILE A 47 -22.29 -3.05 17.32
CA ILE A 47 -20.87 -3.40 17.23
C ILE A 47 -20.35 -3.33 15.79
N ILE A 48 -21.16 -3.74 14.81
CA ILE A 48 -20.78 -3.69 13.38
C ILE A 48 -20.74 -2.23 12.93
N ALA A 49 -21.76 -1.43 13.28
CA ALA A 49 -21.77 0.00 12.97
C ALA A 49 -20.54 0.72 13.56
N ALA A 50 -20.21 0.47 14.84
CA ALA A 50 -19.01 1.05 15.46
C ALA A 50 -17.72 0.67 14.72
N THR A 51 -17.66 -0.56 14.20
CA THR A 51 -16.52 -1.07 13.43
C THR A 51 -16.35 -0.32 12.10
N TYR A 52 -17.45 -0.04 11.39
CA TYR A 52 -17.44 0.78 10.17
C TYR A 52 -17.08 2.25 10.46
N THR A 53 -17.56 2.84 11.56
CA THR A 53 -17.17 4.20 11.96
C THR A 53 -15.66 4.32 12.16
N VAL A 54 -15.05 3.35 12.87
CA VAL A 54 -13.59 3.32 13.06
C VAL A 54 -12.86 3.13 11.73
N PHE A 55 -13.37 2.26 10.85
CA PHE A 55 -12.79 2.05 9.52
C PHE A 55 -12.77 3.33 8.69
N ILE A 56 -13.90 4.05 8.61
CA ILE A 56 -14.03 5.30 7.85
C ILE A 56 -13.08 6.36 8.40
N ALA A 57 -12.98 6.50 9.73
CA ALA A 57 -12.04 7.41 10.35
C ALA A 57 -10.57 7.11 9.97
N ILE A 58 -10.16 5.83 10.01
CA ILE A 58 -8.80 5.42 9.62
C ILE A 58 -8.59 5.61 8.11
N ALA A 59 -9.57 5.27 7.27
CA ALA A 59 -9.47 5.44 5.81
C ALA A 59 -9.35 6.91 5.42
N LEU A 60 -10.11 7.80 6.05
CA LEU A 60 -9.99 9.25 5.88
C LEU A 60 -8.61 9.76 6.32
N PHE A 61 -8.11 9.25 7.45
CA PHE A 61 -6.76 9.58 7.92
C PHE A 61 -5.69 9.17 6.90
N ILE A 62 -5.79 7.97 6.32
CA ILE A 62 -4.92 7.51 5.24
C ILE A 62 -5.06 8.39 3.99
N GLY A 63 -6.28 8.78 3.63
CA GLY A 63 -6.54 9.74 2.54
C GLY A 63 -5.82 11.08 2.75
N CYS A 64 -5.85 11.59 3.99
CA CYS A 64 -5.08 12.79 4.36
C CYS A 64 -3.57 12.56 4.27
N GLN A 65 -3.07 11.38 4.68
CA GLN A 65 -1.65 11.04 4.57
C GLN A 65 -1.19 11.06 3.11
N ILE A 66 -1.99 10.48 2.19
CA ILE A 66 -1.69 10.48 0.76
C ILE A 66 -1.51 11.90 0.25
N LYS A 67 -2.47 12.80 0.55
CA LYS A 67 -2.41 14.20 0.12
C LYS A 67 -1.23 14.94 0.73
N TYR A 68 -0.94 14.71 2.01
CA TYR A 68 0.16 15.33 2.72
C TYR A 68 1.52 14.97 2.11
N TYR A 69 1.76 13.68 1.87
CA TYR A 69 3.02 13.20 1.31
C TYR A 69 3.20 13.54 -0.17
N ASP A 70 2.11 13.64 -0.94
CA ASP A 70 2.16 14.10 -2.34
C ASP A 70 2.54 15.59 -2.42
N GLN A 71 1.96 16.43 -1.56
CA GLN A 71 2.31 17.86 -1.46
C GLN A 71 3.77 18.08 -1.05
N GLU A 72 4.30 17.25 -0.15
CA GLU A 72 5.69 17.35 0.27
C GLU A 72 6.67 17.07 -0.89
N LYS A 73 6.34 16.11 -1.77
CA LYS A 73 7.14 15.80 -2.95
C LYS A 73 7.08 16.90 -4.02
N GLN A 74 5.94 17.55 -4.17
CA GLN A 74 5.73 18.61 -5.17
C GLN A 74 6.25 19.98 -4.71
N SER A 75 6.50 20.18 -3.41
CA SER A 75 6.95 21.46 -2.88
C SER A 75 8.41 21.72 -3.21
N ILE A 76 8.67 22.41 -4.33
CA ILE A 76 10.00 22.85 -4.77
C ILE A 76 10.62 23.86 -3.78
N ASN A 77 9.80 24.53 -2.97
CA ASN A 77 10.24 25.52 -1.98
C ASN A 77 10.16 24.96 -0.55
N PRO A 78 11.28 24.51 0.04
CA PRO A 78 11.31 23.95 1.39
C PRO A 78 11.08 24.96 2.52
N SER A 79 10.78 26.24 2.23
CA SER A 79 10.70 27.29 3.25
C SER A 79 9.39 27.37 4.03
N VAL A 80 8.35 26.61 3.65
CA VAL A 80 7.11 26.56 4.44
C VAL A 80 7.36 25.81 5.74
N SER A 81 7.29 26.54 6.86
CA SER A 81 7.48 26.02 8.22
C SER A 81 6.70 24.72 8.45
N GLN A 82 7.42 23.67 8.88
CA GLN A 82 6.90 22.32 9.11
C GLN A 82 5.65 22.30 10.02
N LYS A 83 5.55 23.25 10.96
CA LYS A 83 4.38 23.42 11.84
C LYS A 83 3.09 23.73 11.07
N SER A 84 3.17 24.50 9.99
CA SER A 84 2.01 24.85 9.15
C SER A 84 1.43 23.63 8.45
N LYS A 85 2.29 22.69 8.01
CA LYS A 85 1.85 21.48 7.29
C LYS A 85 1.04 20.53 8.19
N TYR A 86 1.47 20.31 9.44
CA TYR A 86 0.71 19.49 10.39
C TYR A 86 -0.66 20.09 10.73
N PHE A 87 -0.71 21.42 10.89
CA PHE A 87 -1.97 22.11 11.15
C PHE A 87 -2.93 21.98 9.95
N GLN A 88 -2.40 22.13 8.73
CA GLN A 88 -3.18 21.93 7.51
C GLN A 88 -3.67 20.49 7.35
N PHE A 89 -2.87 19.50 7.72
CA PHE A 89 -3.28 18.10 7.77
C PHE A 89 -4.47 17.90 8.73
N LEU A 90 -4.37 18.41 9.96
CA LEU A 90 -5.41 18.28 10.97
C LEU A 90 -6.71 18.96 10.53
N ILE A 91 -6.64 20.17 9.98
CA ILE A 91 -7.80 20.88 9.45
C ILE A 91 -8.47 20.07 8.34
N ASN A 92 -7.71 19.57 7.37
CA ASN A 92 -8.25 18.78 6.27
C ASN A 92 -8.93 17.50 6.78
N TYR A 93 -8.35 16.83 7.77
CA TYR A 93 -8.92 15.64 8.38
C TYR A 93 -10.25 15.95 9.09
N MET A 94 -10.29 17.00 9.91
CA MET A 94 -11.52 17.42 10.60
C MET A 94 -12.61 17.87 9.62
N LEU A 95 -12.24 18.58 8.54
CA LEU A 95 -13.17 18.99 7.48
C LEU A 95 -13.77 17.77 6.77
N LEU A 96 -12.95 16.77 6.44
CA LEU A 96 -13.42 15.56 5.79
C LEU A 96 -14.32 14.71 6.70
N LEU A 97 -14.00 14.59 8.00
CA LEU A 97 -14.88 13.94 8.97
C LEU A 97 -16.24 14.63 9.06
N PHE A 98 -16.24 15.96 9.11
CA PHE A 98 -17.47 16.75 9.14
C PHE A 98 -18.29 16.57 7.85
N LEU A 99 -17.66 16.61 6.68
CA LEU A 99 -18.31 16.39 5.39
C LEU A 99 -18.90 14.96 5.31
N CYS A 100 -18.14 13.95 5.75
CA CYS A 100 -18.59 12.56 5.80
C CYS A 100 -19.85 12.45 6.67
N SER A 101 -19.85 13.09 7.85
CA SER A 101 -21.00 13.09 8.76
C SER A 101 -22.24 13.74 8.15
N ILE A 102 -22.08 14.85 7.41
CA ILE A 102 -23.19 15.49 6.69
C ILE A 102 -23.74 14.54 5.62
N CYS A 103 -22.87 13.92 4.82
CA CYS A 103 -23.29 12.95 3.81
C CYS A 103 -24.05 11.77 4.43
N GLY A 104 -23.58 11.25 5.57
CA GLY A 104 -24.25 10.17 6.29
C GLY A 104 -25.65 10.55 6.78
N ILE A 105 -25.81 11.75 7.37
CA ILE A 105 -27.12 12.27 7.80
C ILE A 105 -28.06 12.42 6.60
N LEU A 106 -27.58 12.99 5.49
CA LEU A 106 -28.38 13.14 4.27
C LEU A 106 -28.84 11.77 3.74
N LEU A 107 -27.93 10.80 3.69
CA LEU A 107 -28.26 9.44 3.25
C LEU A 107 -29.26 8.77 4.19
N TYR A 108 -29.16 8.98 5.50
CA TYR A 108 -30.12 8.48 6.48
C TYR A 108 -31.53 9.01 6.19
N TYR A 109 -31.66 10.31 5.89
CA TYR A 109 -32.95 10.87 5.49
C TYR A 109 -33.47 10.31 4.16
N VAL A 110 -32.60 10.03 3.19
CA VAL A 110 -32.98 9.36 1.94
C VAL A 110 -33.54 7.96 2.22
N LEU A 111 -32.90 7.17 3.10
CA LEU A 111 -33.42 5.86 3.52
C LEU A 111 -34.77 5.98 4.23
N GLN A 112 -34.92 6.99 5.09
CA GLN A 112 -36.18 7.25 5.80
C GLN A 112 -37.32 7.62 4.85
N LEU A 113 -37.05 8.45 3.83
CA LEU A 113 -38.04 8.83 2.81
C LEU A 113 -38.40 7.68 1.88
N THR A 114 -37.50 6.72 1.68
CA THR A 114 -37.71 5.54 0.81
C THR A 114 -38.30 4.34 1.55
N LYS A 115 -38.61 4.47 2.85
CA LYS A 115 -39.19 3.39 3.69
C LYS A 115 -40.50 2.82 3.14
N SER A 116 -41.26 3.58 2.36
CA SER A 116 -42.48 3.11 1.68
C SER A 116 -42.21 2.05 0.61
N HIS A 117 -40.98 1.97 0.09
CA HIS A 117 -40.55 1.03 -0.94
C HIS A 117 -39.63 -0.02 -0.32
N LEU A 118 -40.17 -1.20 0.00
CA LEU A 118 -39.47 -2.28 0.70
C LEU A 118 -38.09 -2.63 0.08
N TYR A 119 -37.95 -2.53 -1.24
CA TYR A 119 -36.71 -2.90 -1.95
C TYR A 119 -35.64 -1.80 -1.98
N MET A 120 -36.01 -0.53 -1.79
CA MET A 120 -35.07 0.59 -1.96
C MET A 120 -33.98 0.63 -0.89
N PRO A 121 -34.28 0.50 0.41
CA PRO A 121 -33.25 0.49 1.44
C PRO A 121 -32.27 -0.68 1.30
N VAL A 122 -32.76 -1.87 0.91
CA VAL A 122 -31.91 -3.05 0.69
C VAL A 122 -30.99 -2.84 -0.51
N LEU A 123 -31.50 -2.26 -1.60
CA LEU A 123 -30.70 -1.93 -2.77
C LEU A 123 -29.61 -0.90 -2.44
N ILE A 124 -29.99 0.20 -1.79
CA ILE A 124 -29.08 1.32 -1.48
C ILE A 124 -28.06 0.91 -0.42
N GLY A 125 -28.50 0.26 0.66
CA GLY A 125 -27.68 -0.01 1.84
C GLY A 125 -26.97 -1.34 1.85
N GLY A 126 -27.42 -2.32 1.06
CA GLY A 126 -26.80 -3.65 0.96
C GLY A 126 -26.09 -3.88 -0.38
N ILE A 127 -26.81 -3.72 -1.49
CA ILE A 127 -26.31 -4.13 -2.82
C ILE A 127 -25.30 -3.13 -3.39
N ILE A 128 -25.63 -1.84 -3.40
CA ILE A 128 -24.75 -0.79 -3.93
C ILE A 128 -23.38 -0.77 -3.24
N PRO A 129 -23.27 -0.73 -1.89
CA PRO A 129 -21.96 -0.69 -1.23
C PRO A 129 -21.16 -1.96 -1.50
N THR A 130 -21.80 -3.13 -1.58
CA THR A 130 -21.15 -4.39 -1.96
C THR A 130 -20.47 -4.29 -3.33
N ILE A 131 -21.15 -3.69 -4.30
CA ILE A 131 -20.60 -3.47 -5.66
C ILE A 131 -19.43 -2.49 -5.60
N ILE A 132 -19.59 -1.37 -4.87
CA ILE A 132 -18.55 -0.35 -4.72
C ILE A 132 -17.30 -0.94 -4.08
N ASP A 133 -17.44 -1.67 -2.98
CA ASP A 133 -16.33 -2.31 -2.28
C ASP A 133 -15.63 -3.33 -3.17
N SER A 134 -16.39 -4.10 -3.97
CA SER A 134 -15.81 -5.07 -4.91
C SER A 134 -14.99 -4.37 -6.00
N ILE A 135 -15.49 -3.26 -6.52
CA ILE A 135 -14.79 -2.45 -7.53
C ILE A 135 -13.56 -1.76 -6.93
N ALA A 136 -13.59 -1.41 -5.64
CA ALA A 136 -12.49 -0.72 -4.96
C ALA A 136 -11.16 -1.50 -4.98
N TYR A 137 -11.20 -2.83 -5.11
CA TYR A 137 -10.01 -3.67 -5.23
C TYR A 137 -9.31 -3.53 -6.59
N PHE A 138 -10.03 -3.19 -7.66
CA PHE A 138 -9.45 -3.14 -9.01
C PHE A 138 -8.34 -2.10 -9.17
N PRO A 139 -8.50 -0.82 -8.76
CA PRO A 139 -7.43 0.15 -8.87
C PRO A 139 -6.15 -0.29 -8.15
N GLN A 140 -6.28 -0.95 -7.00
CA GLN A 140 -5.14 -1.46 -6.24
C GLN A 140 -4.45 -2.63 -6.94
N ILE A 141 -5.22 -3.57 -7.51
CA ILE A 141 -4.68 -4.68 -8.31
C ILE A 141 -3.88 -4.14 -9.51
N ILE A 142 -4.46 -3.18 -10.25
CA ILE A 142 -3.82 -2.55 -11.41
C ILE A 142 -2.52 -1.86 -10.98
N LEU A 143 -2.55 -1.11 -9.87
CA LEU A 143 -1.37 -0.40 -9.36
C LEU A 143 -0.23 -1.36 -8.99
N ILE A 144 -0.54 -2.47 -8.32
CA ILE A 144 0.46 -3.50 -7.97
C ILE A 144 1.09 -4.10 -9.23
N ILE A 145 0.29 -4.41 -10.25
CA ILE A 145 0.77 -4.93 -11.53
C ILE A 145 1.68 -3.92 -12.23
N GLN A 146 1.28 -2.65 -12.27
CA GLN A 146 2.02 -1.58 -12.94
C GLN A 146 3.36 -1.29 -12.27
N MET A 147 3.40 -1.20 -10.94
CA MET A 147 4.62 -0.88 -10.20
C MET A 147 5.60 -2.07 -10.13
N ARG A 148 5.13 -3.31 -10.40
CA ARG A 148 5.88 -4.55 -10.22
C ARG A 148 6.58 -4.64 -8.85
N SER A 149 5.98 -4.01 -7.85
CA SER A 149 6.55 -3.88 -6.52
C SER A 149 5.44 -3.99 -5.48
N ALA A 150 5.68 -4.82 -4.48
CA ALA A 150 4.79 -5.02 -3.34
C ALA A 150 5.07 -4.04 -2.19
N VAL A 151 6.00 -3.08 -2.36
CA VAL A 151 6.64 -2.30 -1.28
C VAL A 151 5.70 -1.32 -0.55
N GLY A 152 4.39 -1.31 -0.79
CA GLY A 152 3.48 -0.54 0.07
C GLY A 152 2.06 -1.06 0.19
N VAL A 153 1.87 -2.35 -0.07
CA VAL A 153 0.67 -3.06 0.38
C VAL A 153 1.06 -3.90 1.57
N SER A 154 0.47 -3.61 2.73
CA SER A 154 0.71 -4.39 3.94
C SER A 154 0.14 -5.81 3.77
N SER A 155 1.00 -6.83 3.70
CA SER A 155 0.54 -8.23 3.67
C SER A 155 -0.25 -8.60 4.92
N LEU A 156 0.03 -7.94 6.05
CA LEU A 156 -0.70 -8.12 7.30
C LEU A 156 -2.13 -7.58 7.19
N MET A 157 -2.34 -6.47 6.48
CA MET A 157 -3.69 -5.96 6.19
C MET A 157 -4.50 -7.01 5.41
N ILE A 158 -3.95 -7.52 4.29
CA ILE A 158 -4.62 -8.55 3.47
C ILE A 158 -4.97 -9.78 4.30
N LEU A 159 -4.04 -10.26 5.14
CA LEU A 159 -4.29 -11.41 6.00
C LEU A 159 -5.40 -11.16 7.02
N THR A 160 -5.38 -9.99 7.68
CA THR A 160 -6.43 -9.63 8.64
C THR A 160 -7.80 -9.43 7.99
N GLU A 161 -7.85 -8.94 6.76
CA GLU A 161 -9.10 -8.88 5.97
C GLU A 161 -9.60 -10.27 5.63
N LEU A 162 -8.73 -11.16 5.14
CA LEU A 162 -9.10 -12.53 4.80
C LEU A 162 -9.66 -13.30 6.02
N ILE A 163 -9.04 -13.15 7.19
CA ILE A 163 -9.54 -13.73 8.44
C ILE A 163 -10.92 -13.15 8.78
N GLY A 164 -11.08 -11.82 8.68
CA GLY A 164 -12.34 -11.14 8.96
C GLY A 164 -13.49 -11.63 8.06
N PHE A 165 -13.27 -11.69 6.75
CA PHE A 165 -14.29 -12.14 5.80
C PHE A 165 -14.58 -13.64 5.91
N THR A 166 -13.57 -14.46 6.22
CA THR A 166 -13.77 -15.90 6.46
C THR A 166 -14.60 -16.12 7.73
N ALA A 167 -14.29 -15.42 8.82
CA ALA A 167 -15.08 -15.47 10.05
C ALA A 167 -16.52 -14.99 9.83
N GLY A 168 -16.71 -13.89 9.08
CA GLY A 168 -18.03 -13.39 8.70
C GLY A 168 -18.83 -14.41 7.89
N THR A 169 -18.19 -15.07 6.91
CA THR A 169 -18.82 -16.12 6.09
C THR A 169 -19.26 -17.31 6.96
N ILE A 170 -18.38 -17.78 7.86
CA ILE A 170 -18.71 -18.87 8.79
C ILE A 170 -19.87 -18.47 9.69
N SER A 171 -19.88 -17.23 10.20
CA SER A 171 -20.98 -16.71 11.02
C SER A 171 -22.33 -16.80 10.30
N ILE A 172 -22.40 -16.34 9.05
CA ILE A 172 -23.63 -16.41 8.24
C ILE A 172 -24.04 -17.87 7.98
N CYS A 173 -23.09 -18.76 7.69
CA CYS A 173 -23.40 -20.18 7.46
C CYS A 173 -23.96 -20.89 8.69
N LEU A 174 -23.76 -20.35 9.89
CA LEU A 174 -24.30 -20.88 11.14
C LEU A 174 -25.68 -20.32 11.50
N GLU A 175 -26.15 -19.28 10.80
CA GLU A 175 -27.49 -18.72 10.99
C GLU A 175 -28.57 -19.63 10.40
N GLN A 176 -29.75 -19.66 11.04
CA GLN A 176 -30.88 -20.48 10.57
C GLN A 176 -31.45 -20.00 9.22
N HIS A 177 -31.35 -18.69 8.96
CA HIS A 177 -31.79 -18.06 7.72
C HIS A 177 -30.57 -17.43 7.04
N ILE A 178 -30.10 -18.05 5.97
CA ILE A 178 -28.95 -17.55 5.23
C ILE A 178 -29.38 -16.34 4.39
N ASP A 179 -28.89 -15.16 4.74
CA ASP A 179 -29.01 -13.99 3.88
C ASP A 179 -27.96 -14.04 2.75
N ILE A 180 -28.45 -14.14 1.52
CA ILE A 180 -27.62 -14.32 0.32
C ILE A 180 -26.79 -13.07 0.03
N ILE A 181 -27.30 -11.87 0.36
CA ILE A 181 -26.64 -10.61 0.03
C ILE A 181 -25.28 -10.50 0.75
N PRO A 182 -25.21 -10.47 2.10
CA PRO A 182 -23.95 -10.37 2.82
C PRO A 182 -23.05 -11.59 2.59
N MET A 183 -23.63 -12.78 2.39
CA MET A 183 -22.86 -13.97 2.03
C MET A 183 -22.09 -13.78 0.72
N SER A 184 -22.76 -13.28 -0.33
CA SER A 184 -22.13 -13.01 -1.62
C SER A 184 -21.02 -11.97 -1.51
N SER A 185 -21.20 -10.95 -0.68
CA SER A 185 -20.22 -9.90 -0.43
C SER A 185 -18.97 -10.49 0.21
N PHE A 186 -19.11 -11.28 1.28
CA PHE A 186 -17.95 -11.90 1.93
C PHE A 186 -17.20 -12.87 1.03
N VAL A 187 -17.91 -13.69 0.25
CA VAL A 187 -17.28 -14.60 -0.73
C VAL A 187 -16.51 -13.80 -1.78
N ALA A 188 -17.09 -12.74 -2.34
CA ALA A 188 -16.41 -11.87 -3.29
C ALA A 188 -15.15 -11.25 -2.67
N MET A 189 -15.23 -10.73 -1.44
CA MET A 189 -14.08 -10.15 -0.75
C MET A 189 -12.97 -11.15 -0.46
N ILE A 190 -13.32 -12.40 -0.12
CA ILE A 190 -12.35 -13.49 0.04
C ILE A 190 -11.60 -13.72 -1.28
N ILE A 191 -12.33 -13.81 -2.40
CA ILE A 191 -11.72 -14.02 -3.72
C ILE A 191 -10.77 -12.87 -4.07
N PHE A 192 -11.19 -11.60 -3.92
CA PHE A 192 -10.33 -10.45 -4.20
C PHE A 192 -9.09 -10.41 -3.29
N ASN A 193 -9.24 -10.73 -2.00
CA ASN A 193 -8.11 -10.78 -1.07
C ASN A 193 -7.14 -11.92 -1.40
N LEU A 194 -7.63 -13.07 -1.84
CA LEU A 194 -6.78 -14.16 -2.32
C LEU A 194 -6.00 -13.76 -3.59
N ILE A 195 -6.66 -13.08 -4.54
CA ILE A 195 -5.99 -12.56 -5.74
C ILE A 195 -4.89 -11.57 -5.35
N LEU A 196 -5.18 -10.61 -4.46
CA LEU A 196 -4.19 -9.67 -3.96
C LEU A 196 -3.02 -10.37 -3.26
N LEU A 197 -3.31 -11.33 -2.38
CA LEU A 197 -2.30 -12.10 -1.67
C LEU A 197 -1.37 -12.83 -2.64
N VAL A 198 -1.92 -13.53 -3.63
CA VAL A 198 -1.16 -14.24 -4.65
C VAL A 198 -0.31 -13.26 -5.47
N LEU A 199 -0.85 -12.13 -5.89
CA LEU A 199 -0.09 -11.09 -6.60
C LEU A 199 1.09 -10.58 -5.77
N THR A 200 0.84 -10.24 -4.51
CA THR A 200 1.86 -9.76 -3.57
C THR A 200 2.96 -10.79 -3.37
N LEU A 201 2.63 -12.08 -3.19
CA LEU A 201 3.60 -13.16 -3.03
C LEU A 201 4.42 -13.42 -4.30
N CYS A 202 3.76 -13.44 -5.46
CA CYS A 202 4.42 -13.66 -6.76
C CYS A 202 5.43 -12.55 -7.07
N ILE A 203 5.06 -11.29 -6.85
CA ILE A 203 5.93 -10.14 -7.07
C ILE A 203 7.08 -10.14 -6.07
N PHE A 204 6.80 -10.35 -4.78
CA PHE A 204 7.84 -10.39 -3.74
C PHE A 204 8.91 -11.45 -4.03
N ARG A 205 8.50 -12.65 -4.45
CA ARG A 205 9.45 -13.71 -4.84
C ARG A 205 10.33 -13.31 -6.01
N ASN A 206 9.77 -12.59 -7.00
CA ASN A 206 10.51 -12.17 -8.17
C ASN A 206 11.54 -11.07 -7.85
N THR A 207 11.19 -10.14 -6.96
CA THR A 207 12.11 -9.09 -6.50
C THR A 207 13.33 -9.69 -5.81
N ASN A 208 13.13 -10.63 -4.87
CA ASN A 208 14.25 -11.27 -4.17
C ASN A 208 15.18 -12.06 -5.10
N LYS A 209 14.63 -12.66 -6.17
CA LYS A 209 15.44 -13.39 -7.16
C LYS A 209 16.37 -12.44 -7.94
N ASN A 210 15.87 -11.26 -8.29
CA ASN A 210 16.65 -10.28 -9.04
C ASN A 210 17.72 -9.62 -8.16
N GLU A 211 17.43 -9.34 -6.89
CA GLU A 211 18.41 -8.78 -5.96
C GLU A 211 19.57 -9.75 -5.72
N ASN A 212 19.29 -11.02 -5.47
CA ASN A 212 20.34 -12.03 -5.28
C ASN A 212 21.16 -12.28 -6.56
N GLY A 213 20.55 -12.20 -7.74
CA GLY A 213 21.26 -12.32 -9.02
C GLY A 213 22.17 -11.12 -9.28
N THR A 214 21.67 -9.91 -9.04
CA THR A 214 22.45 -8.68 -9.29
C THR A 214 23.57 -8.52 -8.26
N GLN A 215 23.35 -8.88 -6.99
CA GLN A 215 24.38 -8.83 -5.96
C GLN A 215 25.51 -9.84 -6.22
N SER A 216 25.19 -11.03 -6.74
CA SER A 216 26.20 -11.99 -7.19
C SER A 216 27.06 -11.46 -8.34
N ASP A 217 26.47 -10.72 -9.29
CA ASP A 217 27.21 -10.12 -10.41
C ASP A 217 28.08 -8.92 -9.96
N TYR A 218 27.63 -8.17 -8.95
CA TYR A 218 28.44 -7.11 -8.34
C TYR A 218 29.60 -7.66 -7.52
N GLU A 219 29.40 -8.71 -6.72
CA GLU A 219 30.49 -9.34 -5.95
C GLU A 219 31.54 -9.97 -6.88
N LEU A 220 31.13 -10.66 -7.95
CA LEU A 220 32.06 -11.20 -8.95
C LEU A 220 32.83 -10.09 -9.70
N GLY A 221 32.15 -8.97 -9.99
CA GLY A 221 32.74 -7.82 -10.66
C GLY A 221 33.68 -7.01 -9.77
N GLN A 222 33.44 -6.98 -8.46
CA GLN A 222 34.24 -6.25 -7.49
C GLN A 222 35.54 -7.01 -7.18
N ASP A 223 35.48 -8.32 -7.01
CA ASP A 223 36.66 -9.18 -6.79
C ASP A 223 37.59 -9.21 -8.02
N SER A 224 37.00 -9.19 -9.22
CA SER A 224 37.75 -9.06 -10.49
C SER A 224 38.43 -7.69 -10.64
N LYS A 225 37.75 -6.60 -10.24
CA LYS A 225 38.35 -5.25 -10.26
C LYS A 225 39.49 -5.13 -9.25
N GLU A 226 39.30 -5.65 -8.04
CA GLU A 226 40.29 -5.60 -6.97
C GLU A 226 41.55 -6.40 -7.34
N SER A 227 41.37 -7.59 -7.91
CA SER A 227 42.44 -8.41 -8.50
C SER A 227 43.19 -7.68 -9.62
N MET A 228 42.48 -6.98 -10.50
CA MET A 228 43.09 -6.23 -11.61
C MET A 228 43.83 -4.97 -11.13
N THR A 229 43.39 -4.31 -10.05
CA THR A 229 44.15 -3.23 -9.42
C THR A 229 45.42 -3.73 -8.75
N LEU A 230 45.38 -4.86 -8.04
CA LEU A 230 46.56 -5.49 -7.44
C LEU A 230 47.60 -5.85 -8.51
N LEU A 231 47.17 -6.47 -9.62
CA LEU A 231 48.05 -6.80 -10.75
C LEU A 231 48.69 -5.56 -11.37
N LYS A 232 47.94 -4.47 -11.55
CA LYS A 232 48.50 -3.22 -12.08
C LYS A 232 49.54 -2.60 -11.15
N ASP A 233 49.29 -2.62 -9.85
CA ASP A 233 50.24 -2.10 -8.86
C ASP A 233 51.51 -2.95 -8.81
N GLU A 234 51.39 -4.27 -8.92
CA GLU A 234 52.54 -5.19 -8.98
C GLU A 234 53.37 -4.99 -10.26
N MET A 235 52.72 -4.88 -11.43
CA MET A 235 53.41 -4.55 -12.68
C MET A 235 54.11 -3.18 -12.63
N LYS A 236 53.52 -2.20 -11.94
CA LYS A 236 54.12 -0.88 -11.76
C LYS A 236 55.35 -0.93 -10.86
N ARG A 237 55.36 -1.80 -9.85
CA ARG A 237 56.55 -2.06 -8.99
C ARG A 237 57.67 -2.79 -9.72
N LEU A 238 57.36 -3.61 -10.72
CA LEU A 238 58.36 -4.34 -11.50
C LEU A 238 59.02 -3.50 -12.62
N LYS A 239 58.33 -2.45 -13.10
CA LYS A 239 58.83 -1.57 -14.18
C LYS A 239 60.10 -0.74 -13.87
N PRO A 240 60.36 -0.21 -12.66
CA PRO A 240 61.55 0.61 -12.42
C PRO A 240 62.87 -0.17 -12.45
N ASN A 241 62.86 -1.48 -12.22
CA ASN A 241 64.10 -2.26 -12.07
C ASN A 241 64.74 -2.67 -13.42
N ILE A 242 63.99 -2.58 -14.53
CA ILE A 242 64.52 -2.95 -15.87
C ILE A 242 65.40 -1.84 -16.44
N ASN A 243 65.13 -0.57 -16.09
CA ASN A 243 65.91 0.56 -16.61
C ASN A 243 67.27 0.73 -15.92
N GLU A 244 67.45 0.25 -14.68
CA GLU A 244 68.76 0.29 -14.01
C GLU A 244 69.70 -0.83 -14.49
N GLN A 245 69.17 -2.01 -14.84
CA GLN A 245 70.01 -3.09 -15.41
C GLN A 245 70.46 -2.81 -16.85
N ALA A 246 69.70 -2.00 -17.61
CA ALA A 246 70.08 -1.64 -18.97
C ALA A 246 71.25 -0.64 -19.03
N THR A 247 71.38 0.26 -18.05
CA THR A 247 72.48 1.24 -18.00
C THR A 247 73.78 0.67 -17.46
N THR A 248 73.75 -0.43 -16.68
CA THR A 248 75.00 -1.02 -16.16
C THR A 248 75.78 -1.81 -17.24
N ASN A 249 75.13 -2.30 -18.29
CA ASN A 249 75.79 -3.08 -19.35
C ASN A 249 76.38 -2.25 -20.50
N ILE A 250 76.09 -0.95 -20.59
CA ILE A 250 76.63 -0.11 -21.68
C ILE A 250 78.02 0.45 -21.33
N ASN A 251 78.35 0.59 -20.04
CA ASN A 251 79.65 1.13 -19.60
C ASN A 251 80.80 0.11 -19.55
N LEU A 252 80.59 -1.13 -20.03
CA LEU A 252 81.62 -2.18 -20.03
C LEU A 252 82.20 -2.48 -21.42
N VAL A 253 81.83 -1.73 -22.46
CA VAL A 253 82.27 -1.99 -23.85
C VAL A 253 83.28 -0.95 -24.37
N ASP A 254 83.50 0.18 -23.69
CA ASP A 254 84.40 1.25 -24.18
C ASP A 254 85.85 1.17 -23.68
N ASP A 255 86.28 0.08 -23.03
CA ASP A 255 87.63 -0.08 -22.46
C ASP A 255 88.48 -1.22 -23.11
N GLN A 256 88.21 -1.59 -24.37
CA GLN A 256 89.07 -2.48 -25.18
C GLN A 256 89.38 -1.91 -26.55
#